data_AF-A0A9D2INK3-F1
#
_entry.id   AF-A0A9D2INK3-F1
#
_cell.length_a   1.000
_cell.length_b   1.000
_cell.length_c   1.000
_cell.angle_alpha   90.00
_cell.angle_beta   90.00
_cell.angle_gamma   90.00
#
_symmetry.space_group_name_H-M   'P 1'
#
loop_
_entity.id
_entity.type
_entity.pdbx_description
1 polymer ?
#
loop_
_entity_poly.entity_id
_entity_poly.type
_entity_poly.pdbx_seq_one_letter_code
_entity_poly.pdbx_strand_id
1 'polypeptide(L)'
;MKVQGLVHKYGSHVDTDVIIPARYLNTSDEKELASHCMEDIDKDFVKTVKSGDIIVADENFGCGSSREHAPIAIKASGISCVIAASFARIFYRNSINIGLPILECPAASADIKNGDEVSVDFDSGIITNVTTGKEYKAEPFPEFIQNIIKKGGLLKAAVKPQLILKLDNEFISMTNTSGKEVARIDFPSIPGGIVDIRRTFVDESMRGKGIAARLMKTVADKVRKDGKKVRPSCSYAVKWFGKHKDYNDILE
;
A
#
# COMPACT_ATOMS: atom_id res chain seq x y z
N MET A 1 -11.39 13.61 5.83
CA MET A 1 -10.12 13.59 6.58
C MET A 1 -9.67 15.03 6.69
N LYS A 2 -9.26 15.50 7.87
CA LYS A 2 -8.82 16.89 8.07
C LYS A 2 -7.39 16.93 8.59
N VAL A 3 -6.60 17.86 8.08
CA VAL A 3 -5.25 18.17 8.57
C VAL A 3 -5.12 19.68 8.75
N GLN A 4 -4.28 20.11 9.68
CA GLN A 4 -3.99 21.51 9.94
C GLN A 4 -2.53 21.65 10.37
N GLY A 5 -1.84 22.65 9.85
CA GLY A 5 -0.43 22.89 10.18
C GLY A 5 0.11 24.19 9.61
N LEU A 6 1.36 24.51 9.95
CA LEU A 6 2.05 25.69 9.44
C LEU A 6 2.56 25.45 8.03
N VAL A 7 2.56 26.51 7.22
CA VAL A 7 2.96 26.46 5.82
C VAL A 7 4.46 26.71 5.66
N HIS A 8 5.10 25.81 4.92
CA HIS A 8 6.41 26.02 4.29
C HIS A 8 6.18 26.31 2.80
N LYS A 9 6.46 27.54 2.35
CA LYS A 9 6.15 27.97 0.99
C LYS A 9 7.37 28.04 0.07
N TYR A 10 7.23 27.47 -1.13
CA TYR A 10 8.23 27.48 -2.19
C TYR A 10 7.67 28.03 -3.51
N GLY A 11 8.56 28.38 -4.44
CA GLY A 11 8.20 28.91 -5.76
C GLY A 11 7.83 27.81 -6.78
N SER A 12 7.86 28.18 -8.06
CA SER A 12 7.61 27.24 -9.17
C SER A 12 8.84 26.37 -9.46
N HIS A 13 8.62 25.24 -10.13
CA HIS A 13 9.67 24.36 -10.66
C HIS A 13 10.62 23.81 -9.59
N VAL A 14 10.10 23.57 -8.39
CA VAL A 14 10.82 22.83 -7.35
C VAL A 14 10.97 21.38 -7.82
N ASP A 15 12.15 21.04 -8.34
CA ASP A 15 12.42 19.73 -8.90
C ASP A 15 12.76 18.68 -7.82
N THR A 16 12.81 17.42 -8.25
CA THR A 16 13.14 16.30 -7.37
C THR A 16 14.58 16.29 -6.86
N ASP A 17 15.50 17.02 -7.51
CA ASP A 17 16.89 17.17 -7.06
C ASP A 17 16.98 18.08 -5.84
N VAL A 18 16.21 19.17 -5.82
CA VAL A 18 16.17 20.08 -4.68
C VAL A 18 15.29 19.59 -3.53
N ILE A 19 14.30 18.73 -3.82
CA ILE A 19 13.49 18.06 -2.77
C ILE A 19 14.32 17.01 -2.03
N ILE A 20 15.08 16.20 -2.76
CA ILE A 20 16.00 15.21 -2.18
C ILE A 20 17.21 15.03 -3.11
N PRO A 21 18.40 15.48 -2.68
CA PRO A 21 19.57 15.44 -3.55
C PRO A 21 20.02 14.02 -3.90
N ALA A 22 20.56 13.85 -5.10
CA ALA A 22 20.95 12.54 -5.65
C ALA A 22 21.94 11.75 -4.75
N ARG A 23 22.73 12.47 -3.95
CA ARG A 23 23.72 11.92 -3.02
C ARG A 23 23.12 11.07 -1.89
N TYR A 24 21.81 11.16 -1.63
CA TYR A 24 21.10 10.36 -0.61
C TYR A 24 20.27 9.21 -1.19
N LEU A 25 20.33 8.97 -2.51
CA LEU A 25 19.51 7.93 -3.16
C LEU A 25 20.13 6.53 -3.07
N ASN A 26 21.18 6.36 -2.27
CA ASN A 26 21.80 5.09 -1.93
C ASN A 26 21.18 4.43 -0.69
N THR A 27 20.31 5.13 0.04
CA THR A 27 19.58 4.61 1.20
C THR A 27 18.10 4.40 0.89
N SER A 28 17.47 3.51 1.66
CA SER A 28 16.01 3.31 1.68
C SER A 28 15.40 3.63 3.04
N ASP A 29 16.19 4.13 3.99
CA ASP A 29 15.69 4.56 5.29
C ASP A 29 14.93 5.88 5.15
N GLU A 30 13.61 5.82 5.37
CA GLU A 30 12.73 6.98 5.29
C GLU A 30 13.16 8.12 6.24
N LYS A 31 13.74 7.79 7.42
CA LYS A 31 14.20 8.80 8.38
C LYS A 31 15.46 9.51 7.91
N GLU A 32 16.37 8.78 7.27
CA GLU A 32 17.57 9.35 6.69
C GLU A 32 17.20 10.28 5.53
N LEU A 33 16.30 9.85 4.65
CA LEU A 33 15.77 10.69 3.56
C LEU A 33 15.08 11.95 4.08
N ALA A 34 14.27 11.83 5.15
CA ALA A 34 13.62 12.98 5.79
C ALA A 34 14.63 13.98 6.35
N SER A 35 15.74 13.52 6.92
CA SER A 35 16.79 14.38 7.49
C SER A 35 17.54 15.23 6.47
N HIS A 36 17.33 14.96 5.17
CA HIS A 36 17.91 15.68 4.03
C HIS A 36 16.85 16.28 3.11
N CYS A 37 15.58 16.31 3.53
CA CYS A 37 14.50 16.83 2.71
C CYS A 37 14.63 18.35 2.53
N MET A 38 14.43 18.83 1.31
CA MET A 38 14.48 20.25 0.91
C MET A 38 15.81 20.98 1.15
N GLU A 39 16.88 20.30 1.59
CA GLU A 39 18.05 20.99 2.16
C GLU A 39 18.84 21.88 1.17
N ASP A 40 18.76 21.58 -0.14
CA ASP A 40 19.45 22.36 -1.18
C ASP A 40 18.70 23.66 -1.53
N ILE A 41 17.39 23.73 -1.25
CA ILE A 41 16.55 24.93 -1.46
C ILE A 41 16.23 25.67 -0.14
N ASP A 42 16.19 24.96 0.98
CA ASP A 42 15.87 25.46 2.31
C ASP A 42 16.64 24.67 3.39
N LYS A 43 17.78 25.25 3.80
CA LYS A 43 18.70 24.64 4.77
C LYS A 43 18.14 24.54 6.18
N ASP A 44 17.05 25.24 6.47
CA ASP A 44 16.43 25.26 7.79
C ASP A 44 15.17 24.41 7.85
N PHE A 45 14.63 23.94 6.72
CA PHE A 45 13.44 23.09 6.64
C PHE A 45 13.45 21.96 7.67
N VAL A 46 14.50 21.14 7.70
CA VAL A 46 14.60 19.98 8.61
C VAL A 46 14.66 20.36 10.09
N LYS A 47 14.98 21.62 10.41
CA LYS A 47 15.00 22.16 11.78
C LYS A 47 13.66 22.80 12.17
N THR A 48 12.92 23.31 11.19
CA THR A 48 11.70 24.09 11.40
C THR A 48 10.44 23.26 11.21
N VAL A 49 10.48 22.25 10.34
CA VAL A 49 9.35 21.37 10.03
C VAL A 49 8.88 20.61 11.27
N LYS A 50 7.56 20.57 11.45
CA LYS A 50 6.89 19.80 12.49
C LYS A 50 5.90 18.84 11.88
N SER A 51 5.62 17.76 12.60
CA SER A 51 4.57 16.83 12.21
C SER A 51 3.23 17.56 12.14
N GLY A 52 2.56 17.48 10.99
CA GLY A 52 1.32 18.20 10.70
C GLY A 52 1.48 19.37 9.73
N ASP A 53 2.68 19.90 9.56
CA ASP A 53 2.94 21.03 8.67
C ASP A 53 2.59 20.72 7.20
N ILE A 54 2.43 21.79 6.42
CA ILE A 54 1.95 21.75 5.04
C ILE A 54 2.99 22.41 4.15
N ILE A 55 3.28 21.81 3.00
CA ILE A 55 4.04 22.49 1.95
C ILE A 55 3.06 23.18 1.01
N VAL A 56 3.33 24.45 0.69
CA VAL A 56 2.67 25.16 -0.41
C VAL A 56 3.71 25.48 -1.48
N ALA A 57 3.40 25.23 -2.74
CA ALA A 57 4.27 25.58 -3.86
C ALA A 57 3.49 26.24 -4.99
N ASP A 58 4.21 26.88 -5.91
CA ASP A 58 3.60 27.42 -7.13
C ASP A 58 3.47 26.31 -8.20
N GLU A 59 3.90 26.56 -9.43
CA GLU A 59 3.67 25.65 -10.56
C GLU A 59 4.69 24.51 -10.64
N ASN A 60 4.27 23.36 -11.17
CA ASN A 60 5.12 22.25 -11.60
C ASN A 60 6.00 21.68 -10.47
N PHE A 61 5.44 21.52 -9.27
CA PHE A 61 6.15 20.95 -8.12
C PHE A 61 6.50 19.47 -8.34
N GLY A 62 7.71 19.09 -7.96
CA GLY A 62 8.23 17.72 -8.11
C GLY A 62 8.67 17.39 -9.53
N CYS A 63 9.03 18.39 -10.34
CA CYS A 63 9.50 18.17 -11.70
C CYS A 63 10.89 17.51 -11.78
N GLY A 64 11.36 17.24 -12.99
CA GLY A 64 12.65 16.58 -13.22
C GLY A 64 12.57 15.06 -13.19
N SER A 65 13.59 14.43 -12.60
CA SER A 65 13.79 12.99 -12.69
C SER A 65 12.76 12.16 -11.89
N SER A 66 12.53 10.91 -12.32
CA SER A 66 11.61 10.00 -11.62
C SER A 66 12.23 9.50 -10.31
N ARG A 67 11.98 10.20 -9.21
CA ARG A 67 12.46 9.83 -7.86
C ARG A 67 11.30 9.57 -6.91
N GLU A 68 11.08 8.31 -6.58
CA GLU A 68 10.12 7.96 -5.51
C GLU A 68 10.59 8.41 -4.12
N HIS A 69 11.90 8.60 -3.95
CA HIS A 69 12.50 9.15 -2.72
C HIS A 69 11.99 10.56 -2.39
N ALA A 70 11.64 11.38 -3.38
CA ALA A 70 11.20 12.76 -3.15
C ALA A 70 9.90 12.86 -2.32
N PRO A 71 8.77 12.23 -2.73
CA PRO A 71 7.57 12.23 -1.90
C PRO A 71 7.74 11.41 -0.61
N ILE A 72 8.64 10.42 -0.56
CA ILE A 72 8.97 9.68 0.68
C ILE A 72 9.63 10.63 1.70
N ALA A 73 10.64 11.39 1.28
CA ALA A 73 11.35 12.34 2.14
C ALA A 73 10.40 13.39 2.73
N ILE A 74 9.52 13.97 1.89
CA ILE A 74 8.49 14.93 2.33
C ILE A 74 7.56 14.29 3.37
N LYS A 75 7.02 13.11 3.08
CA LYS A 75 6.09 12.41 3.98
C LYS A 75 6.76 12.05 5.31
N ALA A 76 7.98 11.53 5.25
CA ALA A 76 8.74 11.10 6.43
C ALA A 76 9.22 12.28 7.29
N SER A 77 9.32 13.49 6.71
CA SER A 77 9.56 14.75 7.44
C SER A 77 8.35 15.19 8.28
N GLY A 78 7.21 14.51 8.16
CA GLY A 78 6.01 14.79 8.94
C GLY A 78 5.02 15.74 8.25
N ILE A 79 5.26 16.11 6.99
CA ILE A 79 4.33 16.92 6.19
C ILE A 79 3.02 16.17 6.00
N SER A 80 1.92 16.83 6.32
CA SER A 80 0.57 16.27 6.26
C SER A 80 -0.07 16.42 4.87
N CYS A 81 0.33 17.44 4.10
CA CYS A 81 -0.17 17.71 2.76
C CYS A 81 0.80 18.59 1.96
N VAL A 82 0.81 18.42 0.63
CA VAL A 82 1.40 19.40 -0.30
C VAL A 82 0.29 20.03 -1.14
N ILE A 83 0.21 21.36 -1.14
CA ILE A 83 -0.69 22.14 -2.00
C ILE A 83 0.16 22.83 -3.06
N ALA A 84 -0.19 22.70 -4.34
CA ALA A 84 0.53 23.40 -5.41
C ALA A 84 -0.43 24.01 -6.42
N ALA A 85 0.05 24.94 -7.25
CA ALA A 85 -0.72 25.34 -8.43
C ALA A 85 -0.83 24.18 -9.42
N SER A 86 0.25 23.40 -9.56
CA SER A 86 0.27 22.16 -10.34
C SER A 86 1.43 21.26 -9.92
N PHE A 87 1.31 19.95 -10.20
CA PHE A 87 2.39 18.99 -9.97
C PHE A 87 2.92 18.39 -11.27
N ALA A 88 4.20 18.02 -11.26
CA ALA A 88 4.74 17.15 -12.29
C ALA A 88 4.06 15.77 -12.24
N ARG A 89 3.66 15.24 -13.40
CA ARG A 89 2.86 14.01 -13.52
C ARG A 89 3.45 12.79 -12.81
N ILE A 90 4.78 12.64 -12.83
CA ILE A 90 5.47 11.51 -12.20
C ILE A 90 5.42 11.65 -10.67
N PHE A 91 5.74 12.84 -10.15
CA PHE A 91 5.65 13.13 -8.72
C PHE A 91 4.22 12.92 -8.22
N TYR A 92 3.21 13.43 -8.93
CA TYR A 92 1.81 13.26 -8.60
C TYR A 92 1.43 11.79 -8.37
N ARG A 93 1.79 10.91 -9.33
CA ARG A 93 1.54 9.46 -9.22
C ARG A 93 2.30 8.86 -8.04
N ASN A 94 3.57 9.21 -7.86
CA ASN A 94 4.41 8.64 -6.80
C ASN A 94 3.89 9.05 -5.41
N SER A 95 3.42 10.28 -5.24
CA SER A 95 2.79 10.77 -4.00
C SER A 95 1.56 9.94 -3.62
N ILE A 96 0.68 9.62 -4.58
CA ILE A 96 -0.46 8.72 -4.34
C ILE A 96 0.03 7.32 -3.96
N ASN A 97 1.03 6.79 -4.67
CA ASN A 97 1.55 5.44 -4.44
C ASN A 97 2.11 5.27 -3.03
N ILE A 98 2.79 6.29 -2.50
CA ILE A 98 3.36 6.26 -1.14
C ILE A 98 2.39 6.82 -0.09
N GLY A 99 1.24 7.36 -0.52
CA GLY A 99 0.19 7.89 0.34
C GLY A 99 0.55 9.23 0.99
N LEU A 100 1.22 10.12 0.25
CA LEU A 100 1.37 11.55 0.59
C LEU A 100 0.18 12.30 -0.02
N PRO A 101 -0.67 12.95 0.79
CA PRO A 101 -1.76 13.76 0.27
C PRO A 101 -1.23 14.98 -0.49
N ILE A 102 -1.76 15.22 -1.69
CA ILE A 102 -1.45 16.39 -2.52
C ILE A 102 -2.73 17.03 -3.06
N LEU A 103 -2.74 18.34 -3.27
CA LEU A 103 -3.90 19.06 -3.83
C LEU A 103 -3.45 20.13 -4.82
N GLU A 104 -4.04 20.13 -6.02
CA GLU A 104 -3.88 21.22 -6.97
C GLU A 104 -4.92 22.31 -6.67
N CYS A 105 -4.44 23.51 -6.35
CA CYS A 105 -5.29 24.67 -6.11
C CYS A 105 -4.51 25.96 -6.42
N PRO A 106 -4.55 26.45 -7.67
CA PRO A 106 -3.85 27.67 -8.08
C PRO A 106 -4.19 28.90 -7.22
N ALA A 107 -5.45 29.04 -6.79
CA ALA A 107 -5.88 30.16 -5.95
C ALA A 107 -5.26 30.11 -4.54
N ALA A 108 -5.26 28.93 -3.90
CA ALA A 108 -4.64 28.74 -2.59
C ALA A 108 -3.12 28.92 -2.68
N SER A 109 -2.51 28.32 -3.71
CA SER A 109 -1.09 28.45 -4.01
C SER A 109 -0.70 29.91 -4.16
N ALA A 110 -1.42 30.75 -4.91
CA ALA A 110 -1.08 32.16 -5.11
C ALA A 110 -1.20 33.02 -3.84
N ASP A 111 -2.22 32.80 -2.99
CA ASP A 111 -2.52 33.70 -1.87
C ASP A 111 -1.85 33.32 -0.54
N ILE A 112 -1.72 32.02 -0.25
CA ILE A 112 -1.18 31.53 1.03
C ILE A 112 0.31 31.89 1.14
N LYS A 113 0.75 32.31 2.33
CA LYS A 113 2.13 32.75 2.59
C LYS A 113 2.88 31.76 3.48
N ASN A 114 4.20 31.83 3.42
CA ASN A 114 5.05 31.08 4.35
C ASN A 114 4.71 31.47 5.80
N GLY A 115 4.56 30.48 6.68
CA GLY A 115 4.20 30.67 8.08
C GLY A 115 2.70 30.86 8.36
N ASP A 116 1.84 30.91 7.33
CA ASP A 116 0.39 30.84 7.56
C ASP A 116 0.01 29.48 8.16
N GLU A 117 -1.05 29.47 8.97
CA GLU A 117 -1.67 28.22 9.42
C GLU A 117 -2.81 27.87 8.46
N VAL A 118 -2.79 26.64 7.94
CA VAL A 118 -3.74 26.17 6.93
C VAL A 118 -4.40 24.89 7.39
N SER A 119 -5.71 24.79 7.21
CA SER A 119 -6.50 23.59 7.40
C SER A 119 -6.99 23.07 6.04
N VAL A 120 -6.95 21.76 5.85
CA VAL A 120 -7.42 21.09 4.63
C VAL A 120 -8.43 20.01 5.01
N ASP A 121 -9.60 20.04 4.38
CA ASP A 121 -10.57 18.95 4.41
C ASP A 121 -10.55 18.20 3.08
N PHE A 122 -9.99 17.00 3.08
CA PHE A 122 -9.84 16.18 1.88
C PHE A 122 -11.14 15.58 1.36
N ASP A 123 -12.17 15.43 2.21
CA ASP A 123 -13.43 14.84 1.75
C ASP A 123 -14.22 15.88 0.94
N SER A 124 -14.20 17.14 1.39
CA SER A 124 -14.84 18.24 0.66
C SER A 124 -13.91 18.88 -0.37
N GLY A 125 -12.60 18.89 -0.18
CA GLY A 125 -11.63 19.66 -0.97
C GLY A 125 -11.51 21.14 -0.55
N ILE A 126 -12.04 21.51 0.62
CA ILE A 126 -11.93 22.88 1.15
C ILE A 126 -10.57 23.08 1.82
N ILE A 127 -9.91 24.17 1.47
CA ILE A 127 -8.66 24.64 2.08
C ILE A 127 -8.96 25.97 2.76
N THR A 128 -8.70 26.08 4.06
CA THR A 128 -8.92 27.31 4.84
C THR A 128 -7.58 27.83 5.31
N ASN A 129 -7.22 29.05 4.92
CA ASN A 129 -6.12 29.78 5.55
C ASN A 129 -6.64 30.34 6.88
N VAL A 130 -6.28 29.70 7.98
CA VAL A 130 -6.76 30.02 9.33
C VAL A 130 -6.26 31.40 9.78
N THR A 131 -5.04 31.78 9.36
CA THR A 131 -4.46 33.09 9.67
C THR A 131 -5.27 34.24 9.08
N THR A 132 -5.79 34.09 7.85
CA THR A 132 -6.49 35.16 7.13
C THR A 132 -8.01 35.00 7.09
N GLY A 133 -8.52 33.81 7.41
CA GLY A 133 -9.94 33.45 7.31
C GLY A 133 -10.43 33.17 5.88
N LYS A 134 -9.54 33.17 4.87
CA LYS A 134 -9.91 32.91 3.49
C LYS A 134 -10.06 31.41 3.20
N GLU A 135 -10.99 31.08 2.32
CA GLU A 135 -11.23 29.71 1.87
C GLU A 135 -10.98 29.55 0.37
N TYR A 136 -10.50 28.36 0.00
CA TYR A 136 -10.24 27.93 -1.36
C TYR A 136 -10.84 26.55 -1.59
N LYS A 137 -11.07 26.22 -2.85
CA LYS A 137 -11.57 24.91 -3.26
C LYS A 137 -10.57 24.24 -4.19
N ALA A 138 -10.07 23.09 -3.76
CA ALA A 138 -9.38 22.14 -4.63
C ALA A 138 -10.40 21.11 -5.14
N GLU A 139 -10.10 20.48 -6.28
CA GLU A 139 -10.85 19.29 -6.68
C GLU A 139 -10.52 18.14 -5.74
N PRO A 140 -11.51 17.57 -5.04
CA PRO A 140 -11.26 16.42 -4.19
C PRO A 140 -10.91 15.21 -5.05
N PHE A 141 -9.97 14.41 -4.55
CA PHE A 141 -9.68 13.13 -5.18
C PHE A 141 -10.92 12.24 -5.25
N PRO A 142 -11.07 11.40 -6.30
CA PRO A 142 -12.07 10.33 -6.30
C PRO A 142 -11.93 9.42 -5.07
N GLU A 143 -13.05 8.86 -4.59
CA GLU A 143 -13.10 8.07 -3.35
C GLU A 143 -12.05 6.94 -3.31
N PHE A 144 -11.80 6.29 -4.44
CA PHE A 144 -10.80 5.21 -4.51
C PHE A 144 -9.37 5.72 -4.26
N ILE A 145 -9.01 6.92 -4.74
CA ILE A 145 -7.70 7.54 -4.46
C ILE A 145 -7.63 8.00 -3.02
N GLN A 146 -8.71 8.58 -2.48
CA GLN A 146 -8.77 8.95 -1.06
C GLN A 146 -8.54 7.72 -0.17
N ASN A 147 -9.13 6.58 -0.51
CA ASN A 147 -8.92 5.32 0.21
C ASN A 147 -7.46 4.84 0.12
N ILE A 148 -6.81 5.04 -1.03
CA ILE A 148 -5.38 4.73 -1.18
C ILE A 148 -4.52 5.55 -0.23
N ILE A 149 -4.76 6.87 -0.20
CA ILE A 149 -4.04 7.81 0.66
C ILE A 149 -4.32 7.51 2.14
N LYS A 150 -5.60 7.31 2.52
CA LYS A 150 -6.03 6.97 3.90
C LYS A 150 -5.37 5.68 4.41
N LYS A 151 -5.16 4.69 3.54
CA LYS A 151 -4.44 3.44 3.90
C LYS A 151 -2.92 3.58 3.86
N GLY A 152 -2.40 4.76 3.55
CA GLY A 152 -0.97 5.06 3.57
C GLY A 152 -0.23 4.59 2.31
N GLY A 153 -0.90 4.56 1.16
CA GLY A 153 -0.29 4.29 -0.14
C GLY A 153 -0.87 3.06 -0.85
N LEU A 154 -0.58 2.96 -2.15
CA LEU A 154 -1.16 1.97 -3.06
C LEU A 154 -0.88 0.54 -2.59
N LEU A 155 0.33 0.23 -2.12
CA LEU A 155 0.68 -1.11 -1.66
C LEU A 155 -0.13 -1.53 -0.42
N LYS A 156 -0.39 -0.60 0.50
CA LYS A 156 -1.20 -0.85 1.70
C LYS A 156 -2.70 -0.88 1.37
N ALA A 157 -3.10 -0.12 0.35
CA ALA A 157 -4.47 -0.01 -0.11
C ALA A 157 -4.90 -1.16 -1.02
N ALA A 158 -3.95 -1.73 -1.77
CA ALA A 158 -4.13 -2.92 -2.57
C ALA A 158 -4.63 -4.02 -1.63
N VAL A 159 -5.91 -4.31 -1.77
CA VAL A 159 -6.56 -5.42 -1.10
C VAL A 159 -5.77 -6.65 -1.53
N LYS A 160 -4.95 -7.23 -0.63
CA LYS A 160 -4.55 -8.63 -0.78
C LYS A 160 -5.87 -9.36 -1.05
N PRO A 161 -6.06 -10.06 -2.18
CA PRO A 161 -7.35 -10.66 -2.51
C PRO A 161 -7.80 -11.41 -1.26
N GLN A 162 -8.91 -10.94 -0.67
CA GLN A 162 -9.36 -11.49 0.60
C GLN A 162 -9.99 -12.83 0.24
N LEU A 163 -9.19 -13.87 0.41
CA LEU A 163 -9.58 -15.22 0.07
C LEU A 163 -10.28 -15.82 1.29
N ILE A 164 -11.54 -16.19 1.11
CA ILE A 164 -12.36 -16.84 2.12
C ILE A 164 -12.04 -18.33 2.06
N LEU A 165 -11.55 -18.88 3.17
CA LEU A 165 -11.26 -20.30 3.29
C LEU A 165 -12.50 -21.02 3.83
N LYS A 166 -12.97 -22.04 3.11
CA LYS A 166 -13.99 -22.97 3.59
C LYS A 166 -13.36 -24.34 3.80
N LEU A 167 -13.45 -24.86 5.02
CA LEU A 167 -12.99 -26.19 5.37
C LEU A 167 -14.21 -27.05 5.73
N ASP A 168 -14.31 -28.19 5.07
CA ASP A 168 -15.31 -29.22 5.29
C ASP A 168 -14.60 -30.55 5.67
N ASN A 169 -15.36 -31.61 5.95
CA ASN A 169 -14.80 -32.93 6.20
C ASN A 169 -14.34 -33.64 4.92
N GLU A 170 -14.83 -33.22 3.75
CA GLU A 170 -14.49 -33.84 2.46
C GLU A 170 -13.72 -32.92 1.51
N PHE A 171 -13.62 -31.63 1.80
CA PHE A 171 -12.90 -30.68 0.95
C PHE A 171 -12.44 -29.44 1.71
N ILE A 172 -11.48 -28.73 1.10
CA ILE A 172 -11.09 -27.38 1.48
C ILE A 172 -11.10 -26.54 0.21
N SER A 173 -11.72 -25.37 0.27
CA SER A 173 -11.75 -24.45 -0.87
C SER A 173 -11.44 -23.02 -0.45
N MET A 174 -10.94 -22.25 -1.41
CA MET A 174 -10.74 -20.82 -1.28
C MET A 174 -11.58 -20.12 -2.34
N THR A 175 -12.42 -19.18 -1.91
CA THR A 175 -13.17 -18.29 -2.79
C THR A 175 -12.62 -16.88 -2.69
N ASN A 176 -12.71 -16.11 -3.78
CA ASN A 176 -12.48 -14.67 -3.72
C ASN A 176 -13.71 -13.95 -3.13
N THR A 177 -13.60 -12.64 -2.95
CA THR A 177 -14.71 -11.79 -2.45
C THR A 177 -15.92 -11.76 -3.38
N SER A 178 -15.79 -12.13 -4.66
CA SER A 178 -16.91 -12.26 -5.60
C SER A 178 -17.57 -13.65 -5.56
N GLY A 179 -17.18 -14.52 -4.62
CA GLY A 179 -17.70 -15.88 -4.50
C GLY A 179 -17.14 -16.87 -5.53
N LYS A 180 -16.22 -16.46 -6.42
CA LYS A 180 -15.57 -17.35 -7.38
C LYS A 180 -14.59 -18.25 -6.64
N GLU A 181 -14.71 -19.56 -6.81
CA GLU A 181 -13.74 -20.53 -6.31
C GLU A 181 -12.42 -20.39 -7.07
N VAL A 182 -11.33 -20.14 -6.34
CA VAL A 182 -9.98 -19.94 -6.90
C VAL A 182 -9.02 -21.08 -6.58
N ALA A 183 -9.32 -21.91 -5.59
CA ALA A 183 -8.58 -23.13 -5.29
C ALA A 183 -9.45 -24.11 -4.51
N ARG A 184 -9.22 -25.41 -4.71
CA ARG A 184 -9.95 -26.48 -4.03
C ARG A 184 -9.11 -27.74 -3.93
N ILE A 185 -9.20 -28.44 -2.80
CA ILE A 185 -8.70 -29.80 -2.63
C ILE A 185 -9.85 -30.67 -2.12
N ASP A 186 -10.13 -31.74 -2.85
CA ASP A 186 -11.12 -32.74 -2.45
C ASP A 186 -10.39 -33.92 -1.77
N PHE A 187 -10.83 -34.25 -0.57
CA PHE A 187 -10.27 -35.28 0.31
C PHE A 187 -11.37 -36.09 1.02
N PRO A 188 -12.25 -36.81 0.30
CA PRO A 188 -13.27 -37.66 0.94
C PRO A 188 -12.65 -38.72 1.85
N SER A 189 -13.37 -39.06 2.93
CA SER A 189 -13.01 -40.23 3.75
C SER A 189 -13.44 -41.51 3.04
N ILE A 190 -12.58 -42.53 3.08
CA ILE A 190 -12.84 -43.88 2.56
C ILE A 190 -12.74 -44.91 3.70
N PRO A 191 -13.25 -46.14 3.53
CA PRO A 191 -13.17 -47.18 4.55
C PRO A 191 -11.75 -47.42 5.07
N GLY A 192 -11.62 -47.79 6.34
CA GLY A 192 -10.32 -48.04 6.98
C GLY A 192 -9.68 -46.82 7.64
N GLY A 193 -10.41 -45.72 7.84
CA GLY A 193 -9.88 -44.51 8.48
C GLY A 193 -8.93 -43.73 7.58
N ILE A 194 -9.08 -43.88 6.26
CA ILE A 194 -8.23 -43.26 5.24
C ILE A 194 -8.96 -42.07 4.61
N VAL A 195 -8.20 -41.04 4.24
CA VAL A 195 -8.64 -39.87 3.49
C VAL A 195 -7.93 -39.86 2.14
N ASP A 196 -8.71 -39.85 1.05
CA ASP A 196 -8.17 -39.88 -0.32
C ASP A 196 -8.09 -38.49 -0.93
N ILE A 197 -6.89 -37.93 -1.06
CA ILE A 197 -6.68 -36.64 -1.71
C ILE A 197 -6.68 -36.84 -3.23
N ARG A 198 -7.88 -36.84 -3.82
CA ARG A 198 -8.11 -37.21 -5.23
C ARG A 198 -8.05 -36.06 -6.21
N ARG A 199 -8.26 -34.81 -5.76
CA ARG A 199 -8.26 -33.64 -6.66
C ARG A 199 -7.62 -32.43 -6.00
N THR A 200 -6.79 -31.72 -6.76
CA THR A 200 -6.27 -30.39 -6.43
C THR A 200 -6.52 -29.47 -7.62
N PHE A 201 -7.13 -28.32 -7.36
CA PHE A 201 -7.46 -27.29 -8.34
C PHE A 201 -6.96 -25.94 -7.86
N VAL A 202 -6.36 -25.17 -8.77
CA VAL A 202 -6.02 -23.75 -8.58
C VAL A 202 -6.28 -23.02 -9.90
N ASP A 203 -7.07 -21.95 -9.82
CA ASP A 203 -7.35 -21.03 -10.91
C ASP A 203 -6.06 -20.42 -11.46
N GLU A 204 -6.01 -20.18 -12.77
CA GLU A 204 -4.80 -19.75 -13.46
C GLU A 204 -4.24 -18.44 -12.91
N SER A 205 -5.11 -17.51 -12.51
CA SER A 205 -4.73 -16.22 -11.91
C SER A 205 -4.00 -16.37 -10.56
N MET A 206 -4.06 -17.58 -9.98
CA MET A 206 -3.54 -17.88 -8.64
C MET A 206 -2.43 -18.95 -8.63
N ARG A 207 -2.08 -19.52 -9.79
CA ARG A 207 -0.95 -20.46 -9.91
C ARG A 207 0.37 -19.75 -9.60
N GLY A 208 1.36 -20.51 -9.09
CA GLY A 208 2.67 -19.99 -8.71
C GLY A 208 2.73 -19.23 -7.37
N LYS A 209 1.59 -18.94 -6.73
CA LYS A 209 1.52 -18.18 -5.46
C LYS A 209 1.55 -19.06 -4.19
N GLY A 210 1.91 -20.34 -4.32
CA GLY A 210 1.99 -21.28 -3.19
C GLY A 210 0.65 -21.73 -2.57
N ILE A 211 -0.49 -21.39 -3.17
CA ILE A 211 -1.83 -21.65 -2.60
C ILE A 211 -2.10 -23.14 -2.42
N ALA A 212 -1.84 -23.96 -3.44
CA ALA A 212 -2.05 -25.40 -3.37
C ALA A 212 -1.23 -26.03 -2.24
N ALA A 213 0.02 -25.62 -2.05
CA ALA A 213 0.88 -26.11 -0.98
C ALA A 213 0.33 -25.76 0.40
N ARG A 214 -0.20 -24.53 0.57
CA ARG A 214 -0.82 -24.11 1.84
C ARG A 214 -2.07 -24.91 2.15
N LEU A 215 -2.94 -25.13 1.16
CA LEU A 215 -4.14 -25.96 1.32
C LEU A 215 -3.78 -27.42 1.64
N MET A 216 -2.80 -28.00 0.93
CA MET A 216 -2.30 -29.34 1.21
C MET A 216 -1.82 -29.48 2.65
N LYS A 217 -1.05 -28.51 3.15
CA LYS A 217 -0.60 -28.49 4.55
C LYS A 217 -1.78 -28.49 5.52
N THR A 218 -2.78 -27.62 5.31
CA THR A 218 -3.99 -27.58 6.16
C THR A 218 -4.73 -28.91 6.17
N VAL A 219 -4.85 -29.58 5.02
CA VAL A 219 -5.47 -30.91 4.92
C VAL A 219 -4.65 -31.94 5.69
N ALA A 220 -3.33 -31.99 5.47
CA ALA A 220 -2.43 -32.94 6.14
C ALA A 220 -2.45 -32.76 7.67
N ASP A 221 -2.40 -31.51 8.16
CA ASP A 221 -2.48 -31.19 9.58
C ASP A 221 -3.82 -31.63 10.19
N LYS A 222 -4.93 -31.43 9.47
CA LYS A 222 -6.26 -31.91 9.89
C LYS A 222 -6.31 -33.43 9.95
N VAL A 223 -5.85 -34.12 8.91
CA VAL A 223 -5.88 -35.59 8.84
C VAL A 223 -5.04 -36.20 9.96
N ARG A 224 -3.85 -35.64 10.23
CA ARG A 224 -3.01 -36.04 11.37
C ARG A 224 -3.74 -35.85 12.70
N LYS A 225 -4.35 -34.68 12.90
CA LYS A 225 -5.10 -34.37 14.13
C LYS A 225 -6.30 -35.30 14.33
N ASP A 226 -6.96 -35.69 13.25
CA ASP A 226 -8.11 -36.60 13.26
C ASP A 226 -7.68 -38.09 13.40
N GLY A 227 -6.38 -38.38 13.49
CA GLY A 227 -5.85 -39.74 13.63
C GLY A 227 -6.06 -40.63 12.40
N LYS A 228 -6.30 -40.02 11.23
CA LYS A 228 -6.56 -40.71 9.96
C LYS A 228 -5.30 -40.84 9.13
N LYS A 229 -5.34 -41.72 8.12
CA LYS A 229 -4.27 -41.90 7.12
C LYS A 229 -4.61 -41.19 5.80
N VAL A 230 -3.61 -40.85 5.01
CA VAL A 230 -3.74 -40.18 3.71
C VAL A 230 -3.34 -41.12 2.59
N ARG A 231 -4.23 -41.26 1.61
CA ARG A 231 -3.92 -41.81 0.30
C ARG A 231 -3.85 -40.67 -0.72
N PRO A 232 -2.68 -40.34 -1.28
CA PRO A 232 -2.59 -39.28 -2.29
C PRO A 232 -2.87 -39.85 -3.69
N SER A 233 -4.10 -39.73 -4.20
CA SER A 233 -4.43 -40.16 -5.58
C SER A 233 -4.20 -39.07 -6.63
N CYS A 234 -4.21 -37.79 -6.24
CA CYS A 234 -3.90 -36.68 -7.13
C CYS A 234 -2.39 -36.57 -7.38
N SER A 235 -1.98 -36.38 -8.64
CA SER A 235 -0.57 -36.23 -9.02
C SER A 235 0.15 -35.07 -8.31
N TYR A 236 -0.56 -33.99 -7.97
CA TYR A 236 -0.01 -32.90 -7.16
C TYR A 236 0.23 -33.35 -5.71
N ALA A 237 -0.72 -34.05 -5.10
CA ALA A 237 -0.61 -34.56 -3.74
C ALA A 237 0.55 -35.54 -3.60
N VAL A 238 0.71 -36.48 -4.53
CA VAL A 238 1.85 -37.43 -4.57
C VAL A 238 3.17 -36.67 -4.56
N LYS A 239 3.32 -35.68 -5.45
CA LYS A 239 4.53 -34.85 -5.51
C LYS A 239 4.74 -34.01 -4.25
N TRP A 240 3.66 -33.52 -3.64
CA TRP A 240 3.74 -32.68 -2.44
C TRP A 240 4.22 -33.50 -1.24
N PHE A 241 3.62 -34.66 -0.96
CA PHE A 241 4.07 -35.54 0.13
C PHE A 241 5.49 -36.08 -0.09
N GLY A 242 5.88 -36.40 -1.34
CA GLY A 242 7.26 -36.82 -1.64
C GLY A 242 8.31 -35.76 -1.28
N LYS A 243 7.93 -34.48 -1.21
CA LYS A 243 8.80 -33.37 -0.78
C LYS A 243 8.69 -33.06 0.72
N HIS A 244 7.58 -33.42 1.37
CA HIS A 244 7.28 -33.12 2.77
C HIS A 244 7.30 -34.41 3.60
N LYS A 245 8.51 -34.94 3.80
CA LYS A 245 8.75 -36.23 4.49
C LYS A 245 8.33 -36.21 5.96
N ASP A 246 8.17 -35.02 6.53
CA ASP A 246 7.61 -34.79 7.86
C ASP A 246 6.16 -35.27 7.98
N TYR A 247 5.46 -35.58 6.88
CA TYR A 247 4.12 -36.17 6.86
C TYR A 247 4.07 -37.67 6.49
N ASN A 248 5.20 -38.36 6.49
CA ASN A 248 5.24 -39.80 6.18
C ASN A 248 4.51 -40.66 7.22
N ASP A 249 4.39 -40.18 8.46
CA ASP A 249 3.65 -40.82 9.56
C ASP A 249 2.16 -40.97 9.28
N ILE A 250 1.57 -40.11 8.44
CA ILE A 250 0.16 -40.17 8.08
C ILE A 250 -0.10 -40.77 6.70
N LEU A 251 0.92 -41.15 5.93
CA LEU A 251 0.71 -41.87 4.68
C LEU A 251 0.22 -43.30 4.96
N GLU A 252 -0.72 -43.75 4.12
CA GLU A 252 -1.09 -45.17 3.99
C GLU A 252 0.00 -45.95 3.23
#